data_AF-A0A9N9ZFT2-F1
#
_entry.id   AF-A0A9N9ZFT2-F1
#
_cell.length_a   1.000
_cell.length_b   1.000
_cell.length_c   1.000
_cell.angle_alpha   90.00
_cell.angle_beta   90.00
_cell.angle_gamma   90.00
#
_symmetry.space_group_name_H-M   'P 1'
#
loop_
_entity.id
_entity.type
_entity.pdbx_description
1 polymer ?
#
loop_
_entity_poly.entity_id
_entity_poly.type
_entity_poly.pdbx_seq_one_letter_code
_entity_poly.pdbx_strand_id
1 'polypeptide(L)'
;MGLNLDIGGLECKQLDSDHPPPAVASLVQELLEIDMGIDILPHEKQSEVTQILQEQGLKLKPWRSAFKDEGVDTLPGRVPSWEELNTVRERAMECFNSDHEEFSWNMEAHHRLLESIFRGSGSASVQPFDFMSCTTARPHRNYLPCSSRQKMVDFCLFDDSDVDAQARRALAQRTVTQTVNHTDYRPLQLRPIILSIETKRPGKDLDVAQLQMGVWHAAQWRFLQSAVKAMITSTQPDGADEEAITDAVKAALFQLGFLPGVIIQGHRWLFVFSTLEPHTTTREDGTDITVYRTILWIEQEFGSTQSILKTYQIVAGLRRLAGWAKDFYIPWYRKNVLSSLGPNPIT
;
A
#
# COMPACT_ATOMS: atom_id res chain seq x y z
N MET A 1 5.27 -24.86 -28.95
CA MET A 1 3.92 -24.35 -29.21
C MET A 1 3.67 -23.25 -28.18
N GLY A 2 4.06 -22.01 -28.51
CA GLY A 2 3.96 -20.87 -27.60
C GLY A 2 2.52 -20.37 -27.57
N LEU A 3 1.82 -20.63 -26.47
CA LEU A 3 0.46 -20.15 -26.22
C LEU A 3 0.51 -18.64 -25.94
N ASN A 4 -0.45 -17.91 -26.54
CA ASN A 4 -0.63 -16.46 -26.51
C ASN A 4 -0.24 -15.82 -25.16
N LEU A 5 0.81 -15.00 -25.19
CA LEU A 5 1.31 -14.21 -24.07
C LEU A 5 0.29 -13.10 -23.75
N ASP A 6 -0.11 -13.00 -22.48
CA ASP A 6 -0.96 -11.94 -21.96
C ASP A 6 -0.35 -10.57 -22.29
N ILE A 7 -0.96 -9.87 -23.24
CA ILE A 7 -0.43 -8.65 -23.84
C ILE A 7 -0.18 -7.59 -22.72
N GLY A 8 -1.08 -7.47 -21.74
CA GLY A 8 -0.96 -6.56 -20.58
C GLY A 8 -0.58 -7.25 -19.26
N GLY A 9 0.29 -8.28 -19.33
CA GLY A 9 0.60 -9.19 -18.23
C GLY A 9 1.24 -8.59 -16.97
N LEU A 10 1.33 -9.46 -15.95
CA LEU A 10 1.98 -9.22 -14.66
C LEU A 10 3.35 -9.90 -14.64
N GLU A 11 4.38 -9.21 -14.18
CA GLU A 11 5.73 -9.74 -13.97
C GLU A 11 6.23 -9.38 -12.57
N CYS A 12 6.93 -10.29 -11.91
CA CYS A 12 7.63 -10.01 -10.65
C CYS A 12 9.12 -9.83 -10.92
N LYS A 13 9.72 -8.76 -10.40
CA LYS A 13 11.16 -8.46 -10.52
C LYS A 13 11.77 -8.20 -9.15
N GLN A 14 12.97 -8.73 -8.92
CA GLN A 14 13.77 -8.38 -7.75
C GLN A 14 14.08 -6.87 -7.76
N LEU A 15 13.89 -6.21 -6.63
CA LEU A 15 14.31 -4.82 -6.48
C LEU A 15 15.84 -4.75 -6.43
N ASP A 16 16.44 -3.95 -7.32
CA ASP A 16 17.80 -3.44 -7.14
C ASP A 16 17.71 -2.19 -6.26
N SER A 17 18.04 -2.34 -4.98
CA SER A 17 17.98 -1.25 -4.01
C SER A 17 19.03 -0.15 -4.27
N ASP A 18 20.09 -0.44 -5.03
CA ASP A 18 21.07 0.57 -5.43
C ASP A 18 20.59 1.41 -6.62
N HIS A 19 19.68 0.85 -7.43
CA HIS A 19 19.09 1.51 -8.61
C HIS A 19 17.57 1.35 -8.68
N PRO A 20 16.82 1.81 -7.65
CA PRO A 20 15.38 1.68 -7.63
C PRO A 20 14.73 2.53 -8.74
N PRO A 21 13.51 2.19 -9.20
CA PRO A 21 12.77 3.02 -10.14
C PRO A 21 12.66 4.47 -9.62
N PRO A 22 12.89 5.50 -10.46
CA PRO A 22 12.99 6.90 -10.01
C PRO A 22 11.77 7.39 -9.21
N ALA A 23 10.57 6.91 -9.56
CA ALA A 23 9.33 7.29 -8.90
C ALA A 23 9.22 6.84 -7.43
N VAL A 24 9.99 5.84 -7.01
CA VAL A 24 9.97 5.28 -5.64
C VAL A 24 11.30 5.44 -4.91
N ALA A 25 12.35 5.93 -5.58
CA ALA A 25 13.72 5.93 -5.07
C ALA A 25 13.87 6.57 -3.68
N SER A 26 13.25 7.73 -3.44
CA SER A 26 13.25 8.38 -2.11
C SER A 26 12.63 7.48 -1.03
N LEU A 27 11.50 6.85 -1.33
CA LEU A 27 10.81 5.99 -0.37
C LEU A 27 11.60 4.70 -0.09
N VAL A 28 12.24 4.11 -1.12
CA VAL A 28 13.12 2.95 -0.94
C VAL A 28 14.30 3.30 -0.03
N GLN A 29 14.94 4.46 -0.26
CA GLN A 29 16.04 4.94 0.58
C GLN A 29 15.61 5.14 2.03
N GLU A 30 14.47 5.79 2.26
CA GLU A 30 13.92 5.99 3.61
C GLU A 30 13.59 4.64 4.30
N LEU A 31 13.06 3.66 3.57
CA LEU A 31 12.77 2.33 4.12
C LEU A 31 14.04 1.52 4.43
N LEU A 32 15.12 1.71 3.67
CA LEU A 32 16.44 1.16 3.97
C LEU A 32 17.03 1.75 5.27
N GLU A 33 16.93 3.07 5.43
CA GLU A 33 17.34 3.75 6.66
C GLU A 33 16.54 3.26 7.87
N ILE A 34 15.22 3.08 7.70
CA ILE A 34 14.35 2.48 8.71
C ILE A 34 14.80 1.04 9.04
N ASP A 35 15.12 0.20 8.06
CA ASP A 35 15.64 -1.16 8.29
C ASP A 35 16.99 -1.16 9.04
N MET A 36 17.80 -0.12 8.84
CA MET A 36 19.03 0.12 9.60
C MET A 36 18.78 0.67 11.02
N GLY A 37 17.54 1.04 11.34
CA GLY A 37 17.16 1.60 12.64
C GLY A 37 17.53 3.07 12.79
N ILE A 38 17.60 3.79 11.68
CA ILE A 38 17.87 5.23 11.61
C ILE A 38 16.54 5.98 11.65
N ASP A 39 16.43 7.00 12.51
CA ASP A 39 15.33 7.96 12.54
C ASP A 39 13.92 7.33 12.62
N ILE A 40 13.80 6.22 13.35
CA ILE A 40 12.54 5.47 13.47
C ILE A 40 11.59 6.00 14.56
N LEU A 41 12.07 6.85 15.46
CA LEU A 41 11.34 7.39 16.60
C LEU A 41 11.42 8.93 16.65
N PRO A 42 10.34 9.60 17.08
CA PRO A 42 10.38 11.03 17.40
C PRO A 42 11.37 11.33 18.54
N HIS A 43 11.94 12.54 18.54
CA HIS A 43 12.88 13.00 19.57
C HIS A 43 12.31 12.86 20.99
N GLU A 44 11.00 13.12 21.17
CA GLU A 44 10.34 13.10 22.47
C GLU A 44 10.35 11.72 23.14
N LYS A 45 10.55 10.65 22.35
CA LYS A 45 10.64 9.28 22.86
C LYS A 45 12.03 8.92 23.39
N GLN A 46 13.04 9.76 23.17
CA GLN A 46 14.43 9.43 23.51
C GLN A 46 14.63 9.17 25.01
N SER A 47 14.16 10.06 25.87
CA SER A 47 14.33 9.92 27.32
C SER A 47 13.60 8.68 27.87
N GLU A 48 12.33 8.50 27.47
CA GLU A 48 11.49 7.36 27.87
C GLU A 48 12.15 6.03 27.49
N VAL A 49 12.49 5.86 26.21
CA VAL A 49 13.04 4.61 25.70
C VAL A 49 14.44 4.33 26.28
N THR A 50 15.27 5.37 26.42
CA THR A 50 16.62 5.22 27.01
C THR A 50 16.53 4.76 28.46
N GLN A 51 15.60 5.31 29.24
CA GLN A 51 15.38 4.90 30.62
C GLN A 51 14.95 3.44 30.70
N ILE A 52 13.96 3.03 29.90
CA ILE A 52 13.48 1.63 29.87
C ILE A 52 14.61 0.67 29.50
N LEU A 53 15.42 1.03 28.50
CA LEU A 53 16.57 0.21 28.09
C LEU A 53 17.58 0.01 29.23
N GLN A 54 17.86 1.06 30.01
CA GLN A 54 18.75 0.98 31.17
C GLN A 54 18.17 0.11 32.28
N GLU A 55 16.89 0.32 32.62
CA GLU A 55 16.18 -0.45 33.65
C GLU A 55 16.10 -1.94 33.32
N GLN A 56 15.94 -2.29 32.04
CA GLN A 56 15.89 -3.68 31.56
C GLN A 56 17.26 -4.28 31.23
N GLY A 57 18.36 -3.53 31.42
CA GLY A 57 19.72 -3.99 31.09
C GLY A 57 19.95 -4.26 29.60
N LEU A 58 19.18 -3.62 28.71
CA LEU A 58 19.28 -3.75 27.27
C LEU A 58 20.39 -2.85 26.70
N LYS A 59 20.96 -3.28 25.57
CA LYS A 59 22.04 -2.54 24.92
C LYS A 59 21.51 -1.23 24.33
N LEU A 60 22.11 -0.10 24.72
CA LEU A 60 21.81 1.23 24.15
C LEU A 60 22.42 1.44 22.75
N LYS A 61 23.53 0.76 22.42
CA LYS A 61 24.27 0.98 21.17
C LYS A 61 23.39 0.86 19.89
N PRO A 62 22.50 -0.15 19.76
CA PRO A 62 21.60 -0.27 18.60
C PRO A 62 20.59 0.88 18.44
N TRP A 63 20.36 1.68 19.47
CA TRP A 63 19.35 2.74 19.48
C TRP A 63 19.92 4.15 19.24
N ARG A 64 21.24 4.26 19.07
CA ARG A 64 21.93 5.57 18.98
C ARG A 64 21.43 6.45 17.84
N SER A 65 21.05 5.84 16.75
CA SER A 65 20.53 6.52 15.55
C SER A 65 19.02 6.41 15.43
N ALA A 66 18.32 5.86 16.43
CA ALA A 66 16.90 5.55 16.31
C ALA A 66 15.99 6.79 16.47
N PHE A 67 16.52 7.90 16.99
CA PHE A 67 15.75 9.09 17.33
C PHE A 67 16.02 10.20 16.33
N LYS A 68 14.94 10.75 15.77
CA LYS A 68 14.96 11.93 14.92
C LYS A 68 15.42 13.16 15.71
N ASP A 69 15.88 14.16 14.98
CA ASP A 69 16.06 15.51 15.50
C ASP A 69 14.73 16.12 15.98
N GLU A 70 14.81 17.18 16.80
CA GLU A 70 13.65 17.92 17.30
C GLU A 70 12.77 18.43 16.14
N GLY A 71 11.47 18.12 16.20
CA GLY A 71 10.53 18.52 15.16
C GLY A 71 9.11 18.02 15.42
N VAL A 72 8.15 18.60 14.69
CA VAL A 72 6.74 18.18 14.79
C VAL A 72 6.53 16.90 14.00
N ASP A 73 6.02 15.86 14.66
CA ASP A 73 5.61 14.64 14.00
C ASP A 73 4.32 14.86 13.18
N THR A 74 4.45 14.79 11.85
CA THR A 74 3.35 15.01 10.90
C THR A 74 2.87 13.73 10.22
N LEU A 75 3.49 12.57 10.52
CA LEU A 75 3.13 11.32 9.86
C LEU A 75 1.80 10.76 10.41
N PRO A 76 0.91 10.23 9.55
CA PRO A 76 -0.26 9.49 10.00
C PRO A 76 0.10 8.29 10.87
N GLY A 77 -0.86 7.85 11.68
CA GLY A 77 -0.66 6.85 12.71
C GLY A 77 0.12 7.41 13.90
N ARG A 78 -0.03 6.78 15.06
CA ARG A 78 0.74 7.13 16.26
C ARG A 78 1.94 6.20 16.42
N VAL A 79 2.86 6.59 17.29
CA VAL A 79 3.91 5.71 17.82
C VAL A 79 3.35 4.99 19.06
N PRO A 80 3.17 3.65 19.03
CA PRO A 80 2.72 2.91 20.21
C PRO A 80 3.75 2.96 21.35
N SER A 81 3.30 2.71 22.58
CA SER A 81 4.20 2.65 23.74
C SER A 81 5.10 1.41 23.70
N TRP A 82 6.15 1.42 24.52
CA TRP A 82 7.00 0.26 24.70
C TRP A 82 6.21 -0.99 25.11
N GLU A 83 5.25 -0.86 26.03
CA GLU A 83 4.43 -1.98 26.55
C GLU A 83 3.54 -2.59 25.47
N GLU A 84 2.95 -1.75 24.62
CA GLU A 84 2.10 -2.18 23.51
C GLU A 84 2.92 -2.97 22.49
N LEU A 85 4.11 -2.48 22.12
CA LEU A 85 5.01 -3.18 21.21
C LEU A 85 5.63 -4.43 21.84
N ASN A 86 5.89 -4.43 23.15
CA ASN A 86 6.35 -5.60 23.89
C ASN A 86 5.31 -6.72 23.84
N THR A 87 4.03 -6.38 24.01
CA THR A 87 2.93 -7.33 23.87
C THR A 87 2.88 -7.92 22.46
N VAL A 88 2.99 -7.08 21.41
CA VAL A 88 3.03 -7.56 20.01
C VAL A 88 4.21 -8.51 19.79
N ARG A 89 5.41 -8.16 20.27
CA ARG A 89 6.60 -9.00 20.17
C ARG A 89 6.39 -10.38 20.81
N GLU A 90 5.87 -10.41 22.04
CA GLU A 90 5.62 -11.65 22.78
C GLU A 90 4.58 -12.53 22.08
N ARG A 91 3.50 -11.93 21.56
CA ARG A 91 2.49 -12.66 20.80
C ARG A 91 3.03 -13.22 19.49
N ALA A 92 3.87 -12.46 18.79
CA ALA A 92 4.56 -12.95 17.60
C ALA A 92 5.51 -14.11 17.91
N MET A 93 6.26 -14.03 19.02
CA MET A 93 7.13 -15.12 19.48
C MET A 93 6.33 -16.39 19.82
N GLU A 94 5.21 -16.24 20.52
CA GLU A 94 4.30 -17.36 20.81
C GLU A 94 3.78 -18.01 19.53
N CYS A 95 3.31 -17.20 18.57
CA CYS A 95 2.84 -17.73 17.29
C CYS A 95 3.90 -18.52 16.53
N PHE A 96 5.17 -18.11 16.62
CA PHE A 96 6.28 -18.82 16.01
C PHE A 96 6.60 -20.13 16.76
N ASN A 97 6.77 -20.06 18.08
CA ASN A 97 7.18 -21.19 18.90
C ASN A 97 6.14 -22.31 18.94
N SER A 98 4.86 -21.95 18.81
CA SER A 98 3.72 -22.87 18.86
C SER A 98 3.16 -23.24 17.47
N ASP A 99 3.86 -22.91 16.37
CA ASP A 99 3.48 -23.18 14.98
C ASP A 99 2.03 -22.76 14.63
N HIS A 100 1.66 -21.54 15.03
CA HIS A 100 0.33 -21.00 14.77
C HIS A 100 0.05 -20.86 13.27
N GLU A 101 -1.21 -21.04 12.90
CA GLU A 101 -1.69 -20.79 11.54
C GLU A 101 -1.71 -19.30 11.18
N GLU A 102 -1.78 -19.00 9.87
CA GLU A 102 -1.76 -17.64 9.32
C GLU A 102 -2.84 -16.74 9.94
N PHE A 103 -4.06 -17.29 10.15
CA PHE A 103 -5.15 -16.56 10.78
C PHE A 103 -4.82 -16.15 12.23
N SER A 104 -4.22 -17.06 13.01
CA SER A 104 -3.82 -16.78 14.39
C SER A 104 -2.71 -15.71 14.45
N TRP A 105 -1.73 -15.75 13.54
CA TRP A 105 -0.74 -14.67 13.38
C TRP A 105 -1.40 -13.32 13.11
N ASN A 106 -2.40 -13.31 12.22
CA ASN A 106 -3.15 -12.12 11.86
C ASN A 106 -3.89 -11.50 13.04
N MET A 107 -4.47 -12.32 13.92
CA MET A 107 -5.19 -11.83 15.09
C MET A 107 -4.25 -11.41 16.23
N GLU A 108 -3.27 -12.25 16.55
CA GLU A 108 -2.46 -12.08 17.76
C GLU A 108 -1.37 -11.01 17.61
N ALA A 109 -0.80 -10.88 16.40
CA ALA A 109 0.34 -9.99 16.16
C ALA A 109 0.02 -8.88 15.13
N HIS A 110 -0.38 -9.24 13.90
CA HIS A 110 -0.44 -8.27 12.80
C HIS A 110 -1.57 -7.24 12.99
N HIS A 111 -2.79 -7.68 13.26
CA HIS A 111 -3.92 -6.79 13.57
C HIS A 111 -3.62 -5.94 14.79
N ARG A 112 -3.05 -6.53 15.85
CA ARG A 112 -2.74 -5.81 17.09
C ARG A 112 -1.74 -4.68 16.86
N LEU A 113 -0.71 -4.92 16.03
CA LEU A 113 0.24 -3.89 15.65
C LEU A 113 -0.44 -2.79 14.82
N LEU A 114 -1.20 -3.14 13.78
CA LEU A 114 -1.94 -2.18 12.95
C LEU A 114 -2.91 -1.33 13.79
N GLU A 115 -3.65 -1.95 14.70
CA GLU A 115 -4.56 -1.28 15.63
C GLU A 115 -3.82 -0.29 16.54
N SER A 116 -2.69 -0.71 17.10
CA SER A 116 -1.89 0.17 17.96
C SER A 116 -1.40 1.41 17.23
N ILE A 117 -1.16 1.34 15.91
CA ILE A 117 -0.69 2.45 15.07
C ILE A 117 -1.86 3.33 14.61
N PHE A 118 -2.94 2.73 14.11
CA PHE A 118 -3.98 3.45 13.36
C PHE A 118 -5.29 3.69 14.14
N ARG A 119 -5.51 3.08 15.32
CA ARG A 119 -6.78 3.18 16.09
C ARG A 119 -6.65 3.58 17.57
N GLY A 120 -5.47 3.97 18.03
CA GLY A 120 -5.23 4.26 19.45
C GLY A 120 -5.82 5.58 19.98
N SER A 121 -6.03 5.64 21.30
CA SER A 121 -6.55 6.78 22.07
C SER A 121 -5.50 7.90 22.24
N GLY A 122 -5.01 8.48 21.15
CA GLY A 122 -4.15 9.69 21.16
C GLY A 122 -4.95 10.95 20.85
N SER A 123 -4.51 12.12 21.33
CA SER A 123 -5.28 13.36 21.18
C SER A 123 -5.47 13.78 19.71
N ALA A 124 -6.69 13.59 19.21
CA ALA A 124 -7.43 14.56 18.40
C ALA A 124 -6.77 15.18 17.15
N SER A 125 -5.84 14.49 16.47
CA SER A 125 -5.74 14.65 15.02
C SER A 125 -6.61 13.57 14.38
N VAL A 126 -7.57 13.97 13.55
CA VAL A 126 -8.36 13.03 12.74
C VAL A 126 -7.36 12.20 11.96
N GLN A 127 -7.21 10.92 12.32
CA GLN A 127 -6.39 10.00 11.55
C GLN A 127 -7.04 9.87 10.18
N PRO A 128 -6.38 10.30 9.08
CA PRO A 128 -7.00 10.27 7.76
C PRO A 128 -7.20 8.83 7.26
N PHE A 129 -6.50 7.87 7.88
CA PHE A 129 -6.49 6.48 7.47
C PHE A 129 -6.89 5.55 8.60
N ASP A 130 -7.68 4.55 8.26
CA ASP A 130 -7.96 3.38 9.08
C ASP A 130 -7.58 2.12 8.28
N PHE A 131 -7.65 0.95 8.92
CA PHE A 131 -7.35 -0.34 8.30
C PHE A 131 -8.46 -1.36 8.55
N MET A 132 -8.59 -2.38 7.72
CA MET A 132 -9.51 -3.48 7.98
C MET A 132 -8.96 -4.79 7.46
N SER A 133 -9.54 -5.90 7.94
CA SER A 133 -9.35 -7.19 7.28
C SER A 133 -10.12 -7.22 5.96
N CYS A 134 -9.45 -7.70 4.91
CA CYS A 134 -9.93 -7.68 3.52
C CYS A 134 -9.97 -9.12 2.93
N THR A 135 -10.02 -10.15 3.79
CA THR A 135 -9.97 -11.60 3.44
C THR A 135 -11.10 -12.11 2.56
N THR A 136 -12.14 -11.29 2.31
CA THR A 136 -13.26 -11.62 1.41
C THR A 136 -13.39 -10.64 0.24
N ALA A 137 -12.59 -9.57 0.22
CA ALA A 137 -12.60 -8.58 -0.84
C ALA A 137 -11.93 -9.17 -2.08
N ARG A 138 -12.68 -9.30 -3.18
CA ARG A 138 -12.19 -9.86 -4.44
C ARG A 138 -12.08 -8.77 -5.49
N PRO A 139 -11.02 -8.75 -6.31
CA PRO A 139 -10.99 -7.90 -7.48
C PRO A 139 -12.16 -8.25 -8.40
N HIS A 140 -12.83 -7.23 -8.92
CA HIS A 140 -13.91 -7.41 -9.86
C HIS A 140 -13.36 -7.98 -11.17
N ARG A 141 -14.10 -8.92 -11.77
CA ARG A 141 -13.65 -9.70 -12.94
C ARG A 141 -13.20 -8.84 -14.14
N ASN A 142 -13.81 -7.67 -14.32
CA ASN A 142 -13.47 -6.76 -15.41
C ASN A 142 -12.06 -6.14 -15.28
N TYR A 143 -11.47 -6.20 -14.09
CA TYR A 143 -10.14 -5.67 -13.83
C TYR A 143 -9.09 -6.76 -13.67
N LEU A 144 -9.45 -8.04 -13.70
CA LEU A 144 -8.46 -9.12 -13.57
C LEU A 144 -7.60 -9.29 -14.83
N PRO A 145 -6.29 -9.57 -14.67
CA PRO A 145 -5.47 -10.08 -15.76
C PRO A 145 -6.07 -11.33 -16.42
N CYS A 146 -5.80 -11.53 -17.71
CA CYS A 146 -6.37 -12.65 -18.46
C CYS A 146 -6.01 -13.97 -17.78
N SER A 147 -6.97 -14.88 -17.66
CA SER A 147 -6.79 -16.22 -17.08
C SER A 147 -6.34 -16.26 -15.60
N SER A 148 -6.36 -15.14 -14.89
CA SER A 148 -6.02 -15.09 -13.46
C SER A 148 -7.22 -15.41 -12.57
N ARG A 149 -7.00 -16.20 -11.51
CA ARG A 149 -8.01 -16.39 -10.46
C ARG A 149 -8.07 -15.16 -9.57
N GLN A 150 -9.23 -14.85 -8.99
CA GLN A 150 -9.35 -13.81 -7.97
C GLN A 150 -8.41 -14.10 -6.80
N LYS A 151 -7.45 -13.20 -6.58
CA LYS A 151 -6.57 -13.18 -5.42
C LYS A 151 -6.97 -12.02 -4.53
N MET A 152 -7.00 -12.26 -3.23
CA MET A 152 -7.38 -11.29 -2.20
C MET A 152 -6.14 -10.91 -1.41
N VAL A 153 -6.28 -9.86 -0.60
CA VAL A 153 -5.28 -9.46 0.40
C VAL A 153 -5.88 -9.56 1.81
N ASP A 154 -5.05 -9.83 2.80
CA ASP A 154 -5.52 -10.05 4.18
C ASP A 154 -5.95 -8.77 4.89
N PHE A 155 -5.22 -7.67 4.66
CA PHE A 155 -5.56 -6.36 5.19
C PHE A 155 -5.40 -5.26 4.13
N CYS A 156 -6.07 -4.14 4.39
CA CYS A 156 -5.90 -2.94 3.60
C CYS A 156 -6.04 -1.70 4.49
N LEU A 157 -5.19 -0.69 4.25
CA LEU A 157 -5.38 0.67 4.76
C LEU A 157 -6.21 1.44 3.75
N PHE A 158 -7.08 2.31 4.26
CA PHE A 158 -7.98 3.10 3.44
C PHE A 158 -8.18 4.50 4.01
N ASP A 159 -8.54 5.43 3.13
CA ASP A 159 -8.94 6.78 3.51
C ASP A 159 -10.37 6.78 4.07
N ASP A 160 -10.49 6.97 5.38
CA ASP A 160 -11.75 7.06 6.12
C ASP A 160 -12.21 8.51 6.34
N SER A 161 -11.53 9.48 5.73
CA SER A 161 -11.97 10.86 5.79
C SER A 161 -13.28 11.04 5.03
N ASP A 162 -14.19 11.83 5.62
CA ASP A 162 -15.42 12.29 4.95
C ASP A 162 -15.14 13.35 3.86
N VAL A 163 -13.87 13.71 3.66
CA VAL A 163 -13.44 14.61 2.60
C VAL A 163 -13.77 13.96 1.25
N ASP A 164 -14.45 14.71 0.39
CA ASP A 164 -14.93 14.28 -0.92
C ASP A 164 -16.04 13.21 -0.93
N ALA A 165 -16.75 12.98 0.19
CA ALA A 165 -17.79 11.96 0.26
C ALA A 165 -18.80 12.00 -0.91
N GLN A 166 -19.16 13.20 -1.38
CA GLN A 166 -20.05 13.36 -2.54
C GLN A 166 -19.40 12.92 -3.86
N ALA A 167 -18.15 13.31 -4.11
CA ALA A 167 -17.44 12.91 -5.32
C ALA A 167 -17.16 11.39 -5.33
N ARG A 168 -16.87 10.80 -4.16
CA ARG A 168 -16.74 9.35 -3.98
C ARG A 168 -18.04 8.61 -4.30
N ARG A 169 -19.19 9.12 -3.86
CA ARG A 169 -20.51 8.54 -4.21
C ARG A 169 -20.77 8.62 -5.70
N ALA A 170 -20.51 9.77 -6.32
CA ALA A 170 -20.67 9.96 -7.75
C ALA A 170 -19.75 9.04 -8.57
N LEU A 171 -18.52 8.81 -8.12
CA LEU A 171 -17.63 7.81 -8.73
C LEU A 171 -18.20 6.40 -8.57
N ALA A 172 -18.57 6.01 -7.35
CA ALA A 172 -19.12 4.69 -7.08
C ALA A 172 -20.39 4.39 -7.92
N GLN A 173 -21.25 5.38 -8.17
CA GLN A 173 -22.42 5.20 -9.04
C GLN A 173 -22.09 4.95 -10.52
N ARG A 174 -20.89 5.33 -10.97
CA ARG A 174 -20.45 5.21 -12.37
C ARG A 174 -19.53 4.02 -12.61
N THR A 175 -18.89 3.47 -11.58
CA THR A 175 -17.97 2.34 -11.71
C THR A 175 -18.74 1.02 -11.76
N VAL A 176 -18.21 0.05 -12.49
CA VAL A 176 -18.80 -1.30 -12.56
C VAL A 176 -18.79 -2.02 -11.22
N THR A 177 -17.86 -1.66 -10.32
CA THR A 177 -17.75 -2.21 -8.97
C THR A 177 -18.79 -1.64 -8.01
N GLN A 178 -19.45 -0.54 -8.37
CA GLN A 178 -20.27 0.26 -7.45
C GLN A 178 -19.49 0.78 -6.24
N THR A 179 -18.17 0.91 -6.36
CA THR A 179 -17.25 1.39 -5.33
C THR A 179 -16.20 2.34 -5.91
N VAL A 180 -15.44 2.97 -5.04
CA VAL A 180 -14.25 3.77 -5.39
C VAL A 180 -12.98 2.93 -5.57
N ASN A 181 -13.11 1.60 -5.65
CA ASN A 181 -12.01 0.66 -5.73
C ASN A 181 -12.23 -0.38 -6.85
N HIS A 182 -11.21 -1.20 -7.08
CA HIS A 182 -11.23 -2.31 -8.04
C HIS A 182 -12.01 -3.56 -7.54
N THR A 183 -12.67 -3.47 -6.38
CA THR A 183 -13.46 -4.53 -5.73
C THR A 183 -14.87 -4.02 -5.43
N ASP A 184 -15.86 -4.89 -5.49
CA ASP A 184 -17.26 -4.61 -5.09
C ASP A 184 -17.50 -4.79 -3.57
N TYR A 185 -16.41 -4.93 -2.80
CA TYR A 185 -16.47 -5.11 -1.35
C TYR A 185 -17.10 -3.90 -0.65
N ARG A 186 -18.34 -4.07 -0.18
CA ARG A 186 -19.18 -3.01 0.39
C ARG A 186 -18.52 -2.22 1.54
N PRO A 187 -17.76 -2.83 2.48
CA PRO A 187 -17.07 -2.06 3.52
C PRO A 187 -16.07 -1.02 2.99
N LEU A 188 -15.58 -1.18 1.75
CA LEU A 188 -14.68 -0.26 1.05
C LEU A 188 -15.39 0.58 -0.02
N GLN A 189 -16.72 0.63 -0.02
CA GLN A 189 -17.50 1.24 -1.10
C GLN A 189 -17.08 2.69 -1.41
N LEU A 190 -16.87 3.50 -0.37
CA LEU A 190 -16.50 4.91 -0.47
C LEU A 190 -15.13 5.22 0.16
N ARG A 191 -14.31 4.20 0.35
CA ARG A 191 -13.04 4.29 1.09
C ARG A 191 -11.89 3.85 0.19
N PRO A 192 -11.18 4.79 -0.46
CA PRO A 192 -10.06 4.46 -1.34
C PRO A 192 -8.99 3.65 -0.60
N ILE A 193 -8.59 2.52 -1.18
CA ILE A 193 -7.49 1.69 -0.67
C ILE A 193 -6.16 2.39 -0.98
N ILE A 194 -5.36 2.63 0.06
CA ILE A 194 -4.07 3.33 -0.05
C ILE A 194 -2.85 2.40 0.09
N LEU A 195 -3.02 1.26 0.77
CA LEU A 195 -1.98 0.26 1.00
C LEU A 195 -2.64 -1.11 1.15
N SER A 196 -2.10 -2.12 0.48
CA SER A 196 -2.56 -3.50 0.56
C SER A 196 -1.55 -4.36 1.32
N ILE A 197 -2.01 -5.27 2.16
CA ILE A 197 -1.15 -6.11 3.01
C ILE A 197 -1.56 -7.58 2.83
N GLU A 198 -0.61 -8.40 2.40
CA GLU A 198 -0.75 -9.86 2.34
C GLU A 198 0.09 -10.50 3.44
N THR A 199 -0.41 -11.56 4.06
CA THR A 199 0.28 -12.26 5.14
C THR A 199 0.56 -13.71 4.76
N LYS A 200 1.68 -14.24 5.25
CA LYS A 200 2.06 -15.64 5.14
C LYS A 200 2.74 -16.10 6.41
N ARG A 201 2.70 -17.41 6.63
CA ARG A 201 3.48 -18.06 7.68
C ARG A 201 5.00 -17.94 7.42
N PRO A 202 5.83 -18.05 8.48
CA PRO A 202 7.27 -18.16 8.33
C PRO A 202 7.68 -19.25 7.32
N GLY A 203 8.60 -18.91 6.41
CA GLY A 203 9.26 -19.88 5.53
C GLY A 203 8.38 -20.56 4.47
N LYS A 204 7.14 -20.11 4.25
CA LYS A 204 6.25 -20.66 3.23
C LYS A 204 5.73 -19.59 2.27
N ASP A 205 5.50 -20.00 1.03
CA ASP A 205 4.59 -19.38 0.06
C ASP A 205 4.84 -17.88 -0.23
N LEU A 206 6.09 -17.41 -0.15
CA LEU A 206 6.43 -16.03 -0.47
C LEU A 206 6.13 -15.71 -1.94
N ASP A 207 6.51 -16.59 -2.87
CA ASP A 207 6.18 -16.46 -4.30
C ASP A 207 4.65 -16.38 -4.53
N VAL A 208 3.88 -17.11 -3.72
CA VAL A 208 2.42 -17.10 -3.80
C VAL A 208 1.87 -15.75 -3.32
N ALA A 209 2.41 -15.21 -2.22
CA ALA A 209 2.04 -13.88 -1.72
C ALA A 209 2.41 -12.78 -2.73
N GLN A 210 3.59 -12.87 -3.35
CA GLN A 210 4.02 -11.95 -4.40
C GLN A 210 3.06 -12.02 -5.59
N LEU A 211 2.71 -13.21 -6.07
CA LEU A 211 1.73 -13.37 -7.15
C LEU A 211 0.34 -12.83 -6.75
N GLN A 212 -0.11 -13.07 -5.51
CA GLN A 212 -1.38 -12.54 -5.00
C GLN A 212 -1.39 -11.01 -5.02
N MET A 213 -0.34 -10.38 -4.47
CA MET A 213 -0.17 -8.94 -4.46
C MET A 213 -0.10 -8.37 -5.88
N GLY A 214 0.64 -9.03 -6.78
CA GLY A 214 0.76 -8.62 -8.17
C GLY A 214 -0.58 -8.63 -8.91
N VAL A 215 -1.40 -9.67 -8.75
CA VAL A 215 -2.74 -9.76 -9.34
C VAL A 215 -3.67 -8.68 -8.77
N TRP A 216 -3.59 -8.43 -7.46
CA TRP A 216 -4.35 -7.39 -6.78
C TRP A 216 -3.98 -5.99 -7.31
N HIS A 217 -2.70 -5.66 -7.37
CA HIS A 217 -2.22 -4.39 -7.92
C HIS A 217 -2.53 -4.23 -9.41
N ALA A 218 -2.41 -5.28 -10.22
CA ALA A 218 -2.77 -5.22 -11.64
C ALA A 218 -4.26 -4.86 -11.82
N ALA A 219 -5.14 -5.40 -10.97
CA ALA A 219 -6.54 -5.02 -10.95
C ALA A 219 -6.77 -3.59 -10.47
N GLN A 220 -6.02 -3.14 -9.46
CA GLN A 220 -6.07 -1.75 -9.01
C GLN A 220 -5.63 -0.77 -10.10
N TRP A 221 -4.54 -1.05 -10.81
CA TRP A 221 -4.09 -0.25 -11.95
C TRP A 221 -5.14 -0.14 -13.05
N ARG A 222 -5.78 -1.26 -13.42
CA ARG A 222 -6.84 -1.29 -14.44
C ARG A 222 -8.07 -0.49 -14.02
N PHE A 223 -8.44 -0.56 -12.74
CA PHE A 223 -9.50 0.30 -12.20
C PHE A 223 -9.12 1.78 -12.28
N LEU A 224 -7.92 2.16 -11.83
CA LEU A 224 -7.44 3.54 -11.87
C LEU A 224 -7.40 4.06 -13.31
N GLN A 225 -6.89 3.27 -14.26
CA GLN A 225 -6.91 3.61 -15.68
C GLN A 225 -8.33 3.87 -16.19
N SER A 226 -9.27 2.99 -15.84
CA SER A 226 -10.68 3.15 -16.21
C SER A 226 -11.30 4.41 -15.60
N ALA A 227 -11.02 4.69 -14.34
CA ALA A 227 -11.58 5.83 -13.62
C ALA A 227 -11.02 7.17 -14.11
N VAL A 228 -9.70 7.24 -14.33
CA VAL A 228 -9.02 8.39 -14.94
C VAL A 228 -9.53 8.65 -16.35
N LYS A 229 -9.68 7.61 -17.18
CA LYS A 229 -10.25 7.74 -18.53
C LYS A 229 -11.67 8.32 -18.47
N ALA A 230 -12.52 7.77 -17.60
CA ALA A 230 -13.89 8.25 -17.44
C ALA A 230 -13.98 9.69 -16.92
N MET A 231 -13.00 10.13 -16.12
CA MET A 231 -12.88 11.52 -15.66
C MET A 231 -12.49 12.43 -16.83
N ILE A 232 -11.39 12.12 -17.53
CA ILE A 232 -10.88 12.92 -18.65
C ILE A 232 -11.95 13.05 -19.74
N THR A 233 -12.56 11.95 -20.17
CA THR A 233 -13.63 11.98 -21.17
C THR A 233 -14.82 12.85 -20.73
N SER A 234 -15.19 12.86 -19.44
CA SER A 234 -16.29 13.70 -18.95
C SER A 234 -16.02 15.22 -19.00
N THR A 235 -14.76 15.62 -19.14
CA THR A 235 -14.36 17.03 -19.20
C THR A 235 -14.10 17.53 -20.62
N GLN A 236 -14.08 16.62 -21.59
CA GLN A 236 -13.80 16.93 -22.99
C GLN A 236 -15.11 17.07 -23.79
N PRO A 237 -15.13 17.88 -24.87
CA PRO A 237 -16.29 17.98 -25.75
C PRO A 237 -16.53 16.67 -26.52
N ASP A 238 -17.76 16.47 -26.98
CA ASP A 238 -18.14 15.34 -27.82
C ASP A 238 -17.27 15.28 -29.09
N GLY A 239 -16.74 14.10 -29.40
CA GLY A 239 -15.83 13.89 -30.53
C GLY A 239 -14.36 14.22 -30.26
N ALA A 240 -13.97 14.37 -28.99
CA ALA A 240 -12.57 14.51 -28.60
C ALA A 240 -11.72 13.34 -29.11
N ASP A 241 -10.49 13.68 -29.51
CA ASP A 241 -9.52 12.74 -30.04
C ASP A 241 -9.19 11.63 -29.02
N GLU A 242 -9.44 10.38 -29.41
CA GLU A 242 -9.19 9.20 -28.58
C GLU A 242 -7.70 9.01 -28.27
N GLU A 243 -6.81 9.46 -29.16
CA GLU A 243 -5.37 9.40 -28.95
C GLU A 243 -4.95 10.38 -27.86
N ALA A 244 -5.40 11.64 -27.93
CA ALA A 244 -5.17 12.64 -26.90
C ALA A 244 -5.71 12.23 -25.51
N ILE A 245 -6.90 11.62 -25.46
CA ILE A 245 -7.46 11.07 -24.21
C ILE A 245 -6.54 9.97 -23.66
N THR A 246 -6.10 9.06 -24.54
CA THR A 246 -5.24 7.95 -24.15
C THR A 246 -3.90 8.45 -23.59
N ASP A 247 -3.30 9.47 -24.20
CA ASP A 247 -2.05 10.06 -23.75
C ASP A 247 -2.20 10.82 -22.43
N ALA A 248 -3.30 11.53 -22.23
CA ALA A 248 -3.61 12.17 -20.95
C ALA A 248 -3.81 11.13 -19.82
N VAL A 249 -4.46 10.01 -20.09
CA VAL A 249 -4.60 8.90 -19.13
C VAL A 249 -3.24 8.33 -18.77
N LYS A 250 -2.38 8.06 -19.76
CA LYS A 250 -1.02 7.56 -19.53
C LYS A 250 -0.22 8.54 -18.67
N ALA A 251 -0.25 9.83 -19.00
CA ALA A 251 0.47 10.86 -18.25
C ALA A 251 0.02 10.92 -16.79
N ALA A 252 -1.29 10.80 -16.52
CA ALA A 252 -1.82 10.77 -15.15
C ALA A 252 -1.37 9.52 -14.38
N LEU A 253 -1.37 8.33 -15.02
CA LEU A 253 -0.90 7.10 -14.38
C LEU A 253 0.62 7.09 -14.16
N PHE A 254 1.40 7.62 -15.09
CA PHE A 254 2.84 7.82 -14.90
C PHE A 254 3.16 8.84 -13.82
N GLN A 255 2.32 9.87 -13.67
CA GLN A 255 2.42 10.78 -12.54
C GLN A 255 2.24 10.02 -11.22
N LEU A 256 1.36 9.02 -11.12
CA LEU A 256 1.22 8.21 -9.90
C LEU A 256 2.50 7.44 -9.57
N GLY A 257 3.21 6.97 -10.59
CA GLY A 257 4.50 6.30 -10.44
C GLY A 257 4.38 4.85 -9.97
N PHE A 258 3.81 4.62 -8.78
CA PHE A 258 3.71 3.28 -8.19
C PHE A 258 2.49 3.09 -7.27
N LEU A 259 2.17 1.83 -6.99
CA LEU A 259 1.24 1.42 -5.92
C LEU A 259 1.98 0.58 -4.87
N PRO A 260 1.96 0.96 -3.57
CA PRO A 260 2.65 0.24 -2.52
C PRO A 260 1.84 -0.96 -2.00
N GLY A 261 2.55 -1.96 -1.51
CA GLY A 261 2.03 -3.09 -0.77
C GLY A 261 3.01 -3.53 0.32
N VAL A 262 2.51 -4.35 1.24
CA VAL A 262 3.33 -5.01 2.26
C VAL A 262 3.05 -6.50 2.20
N ILE A 263 4.12 -7.30 2.26
CA ILE A 263 4.03 -8.73 2.52
C ILE A 263 4.59 -8.99 3.90
N ILE A 264 3.77 -9.57 4.78
CA ILE A 264 4.19 -10.00 6.11
C ILE A 264 4.47 -11.50 6.06
N GLN A 265 5.69 -11.92 6.36
CA GLN A 265 6.05 -13.33 6.46
C GLN A 265 6.47 -13.68 7.88
N GLY A 266 5.52 -14.15 8.68
CA GLY A 266 5.71 -14.35 10.11
C GLY A 266 6.20 -13.07 10.79
N HIS A 267 7.46 -13.05 11.21
CA HIS A 267 8.05 -11.87 11.81
C HIS A 267 8.38 -10.74 10.84
N ARG A 268 8.66 -11.04 9.56
CA ARG A 268 9.29 -10.12 8.60
C ARG A 268 8.25 -9.25 7.91
N TRP A 269 8.54 -7.96 7.77
CA TRP A 269 7.68 -7.01 7.06
C TRP A 269 8.43 -6.51 5.83
N LEU A 270 7.91 -6.87 4.65
CA LEU A 270 8.52 -6.62 3.36
C LEU A 270 7.71 -5.58 2.61
N PHE A 271 8.35 -4.49 2.23
CA PHE A 271 7.82 -3.56 1.25
C PHE A 271 7.89 -4.18 -0.14
N VAL A 272 6.77 -4.08 -0.85
CA VAL A 272 6.66 -4.39 -2.27
C VAL A 272 5.90 -3.24 -2.94
N PHE A 273 6.11 -3.05 -4.22
CA PHE A 273 5.36 -2.04 -4.96
C PHE A 273 5.21 -2.44 -6.41
N SER A 274 4.23 -1.87 -7.09
CA SER A 274 4.06 -2.10 -8.51
C SER A 274 4.15 -0.83 -9.33
N THR A 275 4.75 -0.92 -10.50
CA THR A 275 4.81 0.15 -11.52
C THR A 275 4.07 -0.30 -12.79
N LEU A 276 3.72 0.67 -13.64
CA LEU A 276 3.29 0.41 -15.01
C LEU A 276 4.44 0.67 -15.97
N GLU A 277 4.90 -0.37 -16.65
CA GLU A 277 5.96 -0.27 -17.66
C GLU A 277 5.40 -0.44 -19.08
N PRO A 278 5.81 0.40 -20.04
CA PRO A 278 5.43 0.22 -21.44
C PRO A 278 6.13 -1.02 -22.01
N HIS A 279 5.38 -1.81 -22.75
CA HIS A 279 5.86 -2.97 -23.49
C HIS A 279 5.31 -2.92 -24.91
N THR A 280 6.17 -2.95 -25.92
CA THR A 280 5.74 -3.05 -27.32
C THR A 280 5.48 -4.50 -27.66
N THR A 281 4.30 -4.80 -28.17
CA THR A 281 3.95 -6.11 -28.73
C THR A 281 3.33 -5.94 -30.11
N THR A 282 3.42 -6.96 -30.94
CA THR A 282 2.86 -6.96 -32.29
C THR A 282 1.55 -7.74 -32.28
N ARG A 283 0.47 -7.13 -32.77
CA ARG A 283 -0.81 -7.79 -32.98
C ARG A 283 -0.72 -8.85 -34.08
N GLU A 284 -1.75 -9.70 -34.16
CA GLU A 284 -1.86 -10.71 -35.22
C GLU A 284 -1.89 -10.11 -36.64
N ASP A 285 -2.34 -8.86 -36.78
CA ASP A 285 -2.36 -8.10 -38.04
C ASP A 285 -1.01 -7.45 -38.40
N GLY A 286 0.04 -7.68 -37.60
CA GLY A 286 1.38 -7.13 -37.80
C GLY A 286 1.56 -5.70 -37.28
N THR A 287 0.57 -5.12 -36.62
CA THR A 287 0.68 -3.77 -36.03
C THR A 287 1.35 -3.81 -34.66
N ASP A 288 2.39 -3.00 -34.47
CA ASP A 288 2.99 -2.80 -33.16
C ASP A 288 2.11 -1.91 -32.30
N ILE A 289 1.82 -2.38 -31.09
CA ILE A 289 1.09 -1.65 -30.07
C ILE A 289 1.92 -1.57 -28.79
N THR A 290 1.86 -0.44 -28.11
CA THR A 290 2.39 -0.33 -26.74
C THR A 290 1.29 -0.65 -25.75
N VAL A 291 1.55 -1.61 -24.90
CA VAL A 291 0.69 -2.03 -23.79
C VAL A 291 1.42 -1.84 -22.47
N TYR A 292 0.67 -1.63 -21.40
CA TYR A 292 1.24 -1.42 -20.07
C TYR A 292 1.17 -2.70 -19.28
N ARG A 293 2.33 -3.13 -18.79
CA ARG A 293 2.46 -4.28 -17.91
C ARG A 293 2.62 -3.81 -16.48
N THR A 294 2.02 -4.57 -15.56
CA THR A 294 2.25 -4.37 -14.13
C THR A 294 3.53 -5.11 -13.76
N ILE A 295 4.54 -4.37 -13.29
CA ILE A 295 5.75 -4.95 -12.72
C ILE A 295 5.63 -4.86 -11.21
N LEU A 296 5.63 -5.99 -10.51
CA LEU A 296 5.73 -6.04 -9.06
C LEU A 296 7.21 -6.16 -8.66
N TRP A 297 7.71 -5.15 -7.99
CA TRP A 297 9.04 -5.13 -7.39
C TRP A 297 8.96 -5.75 -6.00
N ILE A 298 9.79 -6.77 -5.77
CA ILE A 298 9.72 -7.61 -4.57
C ILE A 298 10.94 -7.42 -3.66
N GLU A 299 10.71 -7.68 -2.38
CA GLU A 299 11.72 -7.94 -1.35
C GLU A 299 12.58 -6.75 -0.88
N GLN A 300 11.97 -5.77 -0.21
CA GLN A 300 12.68 -4.83 0.66
C GLN A 300 12.19 -4.98 2.11
N GLU A 301 12.96 -5.63 2.99
CA GLU A 301 12.62 -5.67 4.42
C GLU A 301 12.78 -4.27 5.03
N PHE A 302 11.86 -3.89 5.92
CA PHE A 302 11.94 -2.64 6.68
C PHE A 302 11.68 -2.82 8.17
N GLY A 303 11.53 -4.06 8.64
CA GLY A 303 11.29 -4.31 10.06
C GLY A 303 10.85 -5.74 10.36
N SER A 304 10.87 -6.07 11.65
CA SER A 304 10.47 -7.39 12.13
C SER A 304 10.00 -7.39 13.58
N THR A 305 9.09 -8.30 13.93
CA THR A 305 8.58 -8.46 15.30
C THR A 305 9.52 -9.29 16.20
N GLN A 306 10.76 -9.57 15.78
CA GLN A 306 11.74 -10.33 16.59
C GLN A 306 12.34 -9.52 17.75
N SER A 307 12.31 -8.19 17.68
CA SER A 307 12.80 -7.33 18.76
C SER A 307 12.01 -6.03 18.83
N ILE A 308 12.08 -5.32 19.96
CA ILE A 308 11.36 -4.04 20.11
C ILE A 308 11.90 -2.98 19.16
N LEU A 309 13.22 -2.89 19.01
CA LEU A 309 13.83 -1.99 18.03
C LEU A 309 13.27 -2.25 16.64
N LYS A 310 13.28 -3.52 16.21
CA LYS A 310 12.75 -3.91 14.89
C LYS A 310 11.24 -3.73 14.76
N THR A 311 10.49 -3.79 15.86
CA THR A 311 9.06 -3.51 15.87
C THR A 311 8.80 -2.02 15.69
N TYR A 312 9.62 -1.14 16.26
CA TYR A 312 9.57 0.29 15.95
C TYR A 312 9.93 0.61 14.50
N GLN A 313 10.80 -0.17 13.85
CA GLN A 313 11.06 -0.03 12.41
C GLN A 313 9.78 -0.30 11.59
N ILE A 314 9.00 -1.34 11.96
CA ILE A 314 7.69 -1.60 11.33
C ILE A 314 6.76 -0.40 11.49
N VAL A 315 6.67 0.14 12.71
CA VAL A 315 5.87 1.35 13.00
C VAL A 315 6.32 2.51 12.10
N ALA A 316 7.61 2.80 12.03
CA ALA A 316 8.15 3.87 11.21
C ALA A 316 7.84 3.68 9.72
N GLY A 317 8.04 2.48 9.19
CA GLY A 317 7.76 2.16 7.78
C GLY A 317 6.28 2.28 7.43
N LEU A 318 5.38 1.74 8.25
CA LEU A 318 3.93 1.85 8.03
C LEU A 318 3.44 3.31 8.09
N ARG A 319 3.93 4.09 9.07
CA ARG A 319 3.62 5.52 9.17
C ARG A 319 4.18 6.30 7.99
N ARG A 320 5.35 5.90 7.45
CA ARG A 320 5.94 6.52 6.26
C ARG A 320 5.14 6.23 4.99
N LEU A 321 4.70 4.98 4.80
CA LEU A 321 3.79 4.59 3.70
C LEU A 321 2.45 5.33 3.78
N ALA A 322 1.90 5.47 4.98
CA ALA A 322 0.71 6.29 5.21
C ALA A 322 0.99 7.78 4.91
N GLY A 323 2.18 8.29 5.25
CA GLY A 323 2.61 9.63 4.87
C GLY A 323 2.63 9.84 3.35
N TRP A 324 3.21 8.91 2.58
CA TRP A 324 3.14 8.93 1.12
C TRP A 324 1.68 8.96 0.62
N ALA A 325 0.79 8.18 1.23
CA ALA A 325 -0.61 8.20 0.86
C ALA A 325 -1.26 9.58 1.11
N LYS A 326 -0.99 10.19 2.27
CA LYS A 326 -1.50 11.52 2.65
C LYS A 326 -0.99 12.61 1.71
N ASP A 327 0.32 12.64 1.48
CA ASP A 327 1.01 13.74 0.81
C ASP A 327 0.95 13.64 -0.72
N PHE A 328 0.76 12.42 -1.25
CA PHE A 328 0.86 12.17 -2.69
C PHE A 328 -0.35 11.42 -3.26
N TYR A 329 -0.66 10.22 -2.76
CA TYR A 329 -1.70 9.37 -3.37
C TYR A 329 -3.09 10.01 -3.32
N ILE A 330 -3.51 10.51 -2.15
CA ILE A 330 -4.83 11.10 -1.99
C ILE A 330 -4.98 12.40 -2.79
N PRO A 331 -4.03 13.36 -2.78
CA PRO A 331 -4.06 14.49 -3.71
C PRO A 331 -4.12 14.07 -5.18
N TRP A 332 -3.33 13.07 -5.59
CA TRP A 332 -3.37 12.54 -6.96
C TRP A 332 -4.73 11.93 -7.29
N TYR A 333 -5.32 11.14 -6.37
CA TYR A 333 -6.60 10.49 -6.56
C TYR A 333 -7.72 11.53 -6.68
N ARG A 334 -7.74 12.54 -5.81
CA ARG A 334 -8.67 13.67 -5.91
C ARG A 334 -8.56 14.34 -7.28
N LYS A 335 -7.34 14.66 -7.71
CA LYS A 335 -7.10 15.37 -8.97
C LYS A 335 -7.44 14.55 -10.21
N ASN A 336 -7.17 13.25 -10.24
CA ASN A 336 -7.24 12.46 -11.47
C ASN A 336 -8.45 11.52 -11.52
N VAL A 337 -9.06 11.21 -10.38
CA VAL A 337 -10.17 10.25 -10.28
C VAL A 337 -11.48 10.91 -9.83
N LEU A 338 -11.43 11.99 -9.03
CA LEU A 338 -12.64 12.63 -8.45
C LEU A 338 -13.02 14.00 -9.04
N SER A 339 -12.08 14.75 -9.60
CA SER A 339 -12.15 16.22 -9.84
C SER A 339 -13.16 16.75 -10.89
N SER A 340 -14.09 15.94 -11.38
CA SER A 340 -15.25 16.39 -12.17
C SER A 340 -16.61 15.96 -11.61
N LEU A 341 -16.65 15.45 -10.37
CA LEU A 341 -17.82 14.79 -9.79
C LEU A 341 -18.45 15.53 -8.59
N GLY A 342 -18.09 16.81 -8.39
CA GLY A 342 -18.83 17.73 -7.51
C GLY A 342 -20.17 18.13 -8.14
N PRO A 343 -21.19 18.52 -7.36
CA PRO A 343 -22.52 18.78 -7.89
C PRO A 343 -22.46 19.89 -8.95
N ASN A 344 -23.18 19.69 -10.06
CA ASN A 344 -23.54 20.80 -10.93
C ASN A 344 -24.01 21.96 -10.04
N PRO A 345 -23.49 23.19 -10.22
CA PRO A 345 -24.07 24.33 -9.53
C PRO A 345 -25.55 24.36 -9.89
N ILE A 346 -26.39 24.29 -8.86
CA ILE A 346 -27.83 24.45 -9.02
C ILE A 346 -28.03 25.84 -9.65
N THR A 347 -28.56 25.81 -10.88
CA THR A 347 -29.14 26.89 -11.71
C THR A 347 -28.93 28.33 -11.28
#